data_AF-A0A921UJH2-F1
#
_entry.id   AF-A0A921UJH2-F1
#
_cell.length_a   1.000
_cell.length_b   1.000
_cell.length_c   1.000
_cell.angle_alpha   90.00
_cell.angle_beta   90.00
_cell.angle_gamma   90.00
#
_symmetry.space_group_name_H-M   'P 1'
#
loop_
_entity.id
_entity.type
_entity.pdbx_description
1 polymer ?
#
loop_
_entity_poly.entity_id
_entity_poly.type
_entity_poly.pdbx_seq_one_letter_code
_entity_poly.pdbx_strand_id
1 'polypeptide(L)'
;MGAALLLALLLAAAAPLSASAAVTAGDAHPGYSDEGTCTVDAGVGAELRRLEERGPGGRIIDITHAYVPDLPAFATGAVTGPVVRLKESMADGSEYNLSELRMECHMGTHVDAPGHINQAHFAAGLDVDTLDLEVLNGPALLVDVPRDTNITAKAMEFLKIPRGVRRVLFRTLNTDRKLMWRKGGDMSYVGFTEDGAQWLVDNTDIKLIGVDGLSVAAFDYLISAHVVFFKTPDIIPVEALKLDDIEAGIYMLHCLPLRLVGAEGAPTRCILIK
;
A
#
# COMPACT_ATOMS: atom_id res chain seq x y z
N MET A 1 54.11 -50.52 33.35
CA MET A 1 53.77 -49.16 33.82
C MET A 1 54.80 -48.20 33.25
N GLY A 2 54.37 -47.26 32.42
CA GLY A 2 55.25 -46.30 31.75
C GLY A 2 54.52 -45.62 30.59
N ALA A 3 53.78 -44.57 30.91
CA ALA A 3 53.12 -43.68 29.97
C ALA A 3 54.00 -42.44 29.75
N ALA A 4 54.22 -42.03 28.50
CA ALA A 4 54.62 -40.68 28.09
C ALA A 4 54.67 -40.67 26.53
N LEU A 5 53.74 -40.00 25.85
CA LEU A 5 53.73 -38.57 25.51
C LEU A 5 54.10 -38.39 24.01
N LEU A 6 53.09 -38.31 23.14
CA LEU A 6 53.24 -37.63 21.84
C LEU A 6 52.21 -36.51 21.75
N LEU A 7 52.73 -35.30 21.77
CA LEU A 7 52.05 -34.01 21.76
C LEU A 7 51.60 -33.70 20.33
N ALA A 8 50.30 -33.62 20.07
CA ALA A 8 49.78 -33.10 18.81
C ALA A 8 49.67 -31.57 18.91
N LEU A 9 50.49 -30.85 18.14
CA LEU A 9 50.35 -29.40 17.93
C LEU A 9 49.11 -29.14 17.06
N LEU A 10 48.06 -28.57 17.65
CA LEU A 10 46.97 -27.92 16.93
C LEU A 10 47.32 -26.43 16.75
N LEU A 11 47.70 -26.02 15.53
CA LEU A 11 47.72 -24.61 15.16
C LEU A 11 46.28 -24.15 14.91
N ALA A 12 45.71 -23.39 15.84
CA ALA A 12 44.51 -22.61 15.61
C ALA A 12 44.89 -21.30 14.90
N ALA A 13 44.51 -21.17 13.63
CA ALA A 13 44.58 -19.89 12.92
C ALA A 13 43.44 -18.99 13.42
N ALA A 14 43.77 -18.00 14.25
CA ALA A 14 42.85 -16.93 14.62
C ALA A 14 42.72 -15.95 13.45
N ALA A 15 41.58 -15.95 12.78
CA ALA A 15 41.20 -14.85 11.89
C ALA A 15 40.78 -13.65 12.76
N PRO A 16 41.16 -12.41 12.40
CA PRO A 16 40.72 -11.24 13.14
C PRO A 16 39.21 -11.06 12.92
N LEU A 17 38.44 -11.06 14.01
CA LEU A 17 37.10 -10.48 14.01
C LEU A 17 37.26 -8.97 13.81
N SER A 18 37.09 -8.51 12.58
CA SER A 18 36.82 -7.11 12.31
C SER A 18 35.43 -6.80 12.86
N ALA A 19 35.36 -6.27 14.08
CA ALA A 19 34.16 -5.64 14.60
C ALA A 19 33.87 -4.40 13.74
N SER A 20 33.01 -4.55 12.74
CA SER A 20 32.38 -3.42 12.07
C SER A 20 31.53 -2.71 13.12
N ALA A 21 31.93 -1.49 13.49
CA ALA A 21 31.10 -0.61 14.27
C ALA A 21 29.82 -0.36 13.47
N ALA A 22 28.70 -0.89 13.93
CA ALA A 22 27.40 -0.59 13.37
C ALA A 22 27.16 0.92 13.54
N VAL A 23 27.32 1.66 12.45
CA VAL A 23 26.82 3.04 12.36
C VAL A 23 25.32 2.93 12.58
N THR A 24 24.83 3.51 13.66
CA THR A 24 23.39 3.63 13.91
C THR A 24 22.83 4.58 12.87
N ALA A 25 22.43 4.03 11.73
CA ALA A 25 21.85 4.81 10.67
C ALA A 25 20.45 5.27 11.08
N GLY A 26 20.20 6.57 10.93
CA GLY A 26 18.92 7.19 11.22
C GLY A 26 17.90 7.02 10.09
N ASP A 27 16.70 7.52 10.32
CA ASP A 27 15.65 7.57 9.30
C ASP A 27 16.13 8.33 8.06
N ALA A 28 15.61 7.95 6.89
CA ALA A 28 16.06 8.45 5.59
C ALA A 28 16.05 9.98 5.42
N HIS A 29 15.36 10.70 6.32
CA HIS A 29 15.18 12.13 6.24
C HIS A 29 15.37 12.79 7.62
N PRO A 30 16.15 13.88 7.73
CA PRO A 30 16.32 14.62 8.99
C PRO A 30 15.05 15.41 9.44
N GLY A 31 13.90 15.19 8.80
CA GLY A 31 12.70 16.03 8.93
C GLY A 31 11.55 15.44 9.76
N TYR A 32 11.65 14.20 10.22
CA TYR A 32 10.63 13.60 11.10
C TYR A 32 11.24 13.40 12.48
N SER A 33 11.25 14.46 13.30
CA SER A 33 11.50 14.31 14.74
C SER A 33 10.21 13.87 15.42
N ASP A 34 10.30 12.81 16.23
CA ASP A 34 9.21 12.16 16.99
C ASP A 34 8.59 13.00 18.12
N GLU A 35 8.86 14.30 18.19
CA GLU A 35 8.25 15.17 19.20
C GLU A 35 7.50 16.33 18.55
N GLY A 36 6.28 16.53 19.04
CA GLY A 36 5.42 17.64 18.63
C GLY A 36 6.11 18.99 18.77
N THR A 37 5.57 19.95 18.02
CA THR A 37 6.02 21.33 17.79
C THR A 37 7.15 21.48 16.76
N CYS A 38 6.70 21.84 15.55
CA CYS A 38 7.53 22.34 14.47
C CYS A 38 8.31 23.57 14.93
N THR A 39 9.61 23.41 15.19
CA THR A 39 10.57 24.52 15.08
C THR A 39 11.78 24.02 14.32
N VAL A 40 11.71 24.12 13.00
CA VAL A 40 12.90 24.04 12.16
C VAL A 40 13.61 25.38 12.24
N ASP A 41 14.88 25.36 12.62
CA ASP A 41 15.74 26.53 12.60
C ASP A 41 15.80 27.08 11.18
N ALA A 42 15.52 28.37 11.04
CA ALA A 42 15.32 29.05 9.77
C ALA A 42 16.67 29.23 9.02
N GLY A 43 17.08 28.18 8.31
CA GLY A 43 18.25 28.18 7.43
C GLY A 43 17.94 27.45 6.15
N VAL A 44 17.55 28.20 5.11
CA VAL A 44 17.07 27.76 3.78
C VAL A 44 15.54 27.61 3.72
N GLY A 45 14.87 28.75 3.66
CA GLY A 45 13.45 28.86 3.33
C GLY A 45 13.18 28.54 1.86
N ALA A 46 13.19 27.26 1.51
CA ALA A 46 12.39 26.77 0.40
C ALA A 46 11.09 26.25 1.03
N GLU A 47 9.99 26.98 0.88
CA GLU A 47 8.67 26.34 0.91
C GLU A 47 8.80 25.10 0.02
N LEU A 48 8.65 23.90 0.59
CA LEU A 48 8.49 22.66 -0.18
C LEU A 48 7.18 22.79 -0.97
N ARG A 49 7.20 23.57 -2.04
CA ARG A 49 6.13 23.59 -3.02
C ARG A 49 6.17 22.22 -3.67
N ARG A 50 5.15 21.42 -3.37
CA ARG A 50 4.78 20.29 -4.21
C ARG A 50 4.68 20.86 -5.63
N LEU A 51 5.68 20.57 -6.47
CA LEU A 51 5.75 21.10 -7.83
C LEU A 51 4.40 20.82 -8.48
N GLU A 52 3.70 21.89 -8.88
CA GLU A 52 2.26 21.81 -9.15
C GLU A 52 1.93 20.65 -10.10
N GLU A 53 1.01 19.79 -9.64
CA GLU A 53 0.42 18.66 -10.35
C GLU A 53 -0.52 19.18 -11.47
N ARG A 54 0.04 19.87 -12.47
CA ARG A 54 -0.67 20.33 -13.69
C ARG A 54 -0.15 19.57 -14.90
N GLY A 55 -0.98 18.67 -15.43
CA GLY A 55 -0.71 17.96 -16.68
C GLY A 55 -1.39 18.65 -17.87
N PRO A 56 -1.06 18.23 -19.12
CA PRO A 56 -1.74 18.72 -20.33
C PRO A 56 -3.26 18.51 -20.32
N GLY A 57 -3.76 17.60 -19.48
CA GLY A 57 -5.17 17.25 -19.34
C GLY A 57 -5.85 17.77 -18.07
N GLY A 58 -5.29 18.73 -17.33
CA GLY A 58 -5.94 19.29 -16.13
C GLY A 58 -5.16 19.11 -14.84
N ARG A 59 -5.86 19.24 -13.70
CA ARG A 59 -5.29 19.02 -12.36
C ARG A 59 -5.08 17.52 -12.14
N ILE A 60 -3.84 17.13 -11.90
CA ILE A 60 -3.52 15.79 -11.40
C ILE A 60 -3.86 15.80 -9.90
N ILE A 61 -4.52 14.74 -9.44
CA ILE A 61 -4.91 14.56 -8.05
C ILE A 61 -4.26 13.26 -7.57
N ASP A 62 -3.27 13.38 -6.71
CA ASP A 62 -2.69 12.23 -6.04
C ASP A 62 -3.65 11.63 -5.00
N ILE A 63 -4.04 10.38 -5.25
CA ILE A 63 -4.91 9.59 -4.37
C ILE A 63 -4.14 8.49 -3.64
N THR A 64 -2.83 8.68 -3.47
CA THR A 64 -1.94 7.79 -2.73
C THR A 64 -1.63 8.35 -1.35
N HIS A 65 -1.70 7.52 -0.31
CA HIS A 65 -1.18 7.89 1.00
C HIS A 65 0.36 7.96 0.98
N ALA A 66 0.93 8.91 1.70
CA ALA A 66 2.38 8.98 1.89
C ALA A 66 2.83 7.81 2.78
N TYR A 67 3.89 7.13 2.37
CA TYR A 67 4.55 6.11 3.18
C TYR A 67 5.33 6.78 4.31
N VAL A 68 4.84 6.61 5.54
CA VAL A 68 5.43 7.13 6.77
C VAL A 68 5.45 6.02 7.82
N PRO A 69 6.35 6.09 8.83
CA PRO A 69 6.46 5.03 9.85
C PRO A 69 5.14 4.72 10.58
N ASP A 70 4.28 5.73 10.71
CA ASP A 70 3.00 5.65 11.41
C ASP A 70 1.79 5.35 10.51
N LEU A 71 2.02 4.99 9.24
CA LEU A 71 0.93 4.64 8.34
C LEU A 71 0.13 3.45 8.92
N PRO A 72 -1.21 3.54 9.00
CA PRO A 72 -2.01 2.44 9.54
C PRO A 72 -1.84 1.15 8.74
N ALA A 73 -1.82 0.03 9.47
CA ALA A 73 -1.58 -1.32 8.95
C ALA A 73 -2.56 -2.33 9.55
N PHE A 74 -2.69 -3.50 8.93
CA PHE A 74 -3.74 -4.49 9.20
C PHE A 74 -3.66 -5.17 10.59
N ALA A 75 -2.54 -5.07 11.32
CA ALA A 75 -2.41 -5.68 12.66
C ALA A 75 -2.28 -4.65 13.78
N THR A 76 -2.93 -4.93 14.92
CA THR A 76 -2.75 -4.19 16.17
C THR A 76 -1.29 -4.32 16.62
N GLY A 77 -0.52 -3.23 16.57
CA GLY A 77 0.91 -3.25 16.86
C GLY A 77 1.82 -3.60 15.68
N ALA A 78 1.28 -3.74 14.46
CA ALA A 78 2.09 -3.59 13.25
C ALA A 78 2.57 -2.15 13.18
N VAL A 79 3.71 -1.89 13.81
CA VAL A 79 4.53 -0.72 13.53
C VAL A 79 5.27 -1.02 12.25
N THR A 80 5.10 -0.15 11.27
CA THR A 80 5.79 -0.19 9.99
C THR A 80 7.31 -0.18 10.12
N GLY A 81 7.82 0.31 11.26
CA GLY A 81 9.21 0.68 11.40
C GLY A 81 9.58 1.79 10.39
N PRO A 82 10.88 2.08 10.21
CA PRO A 82 11.30 2.97 9.14
C PRO A 82 11.02 2.28 7.80
N VAL A 83 9.91 2.65 7.14
CA VAL A 83 9.61 2.22 5.76
C VAL A 83 10.84 2.47 4.89
N VAL A 84 11.46 3.64 5.08
CA VAL A 84 12.67 4.06 4.38
C VAL A 84 13.75 4.42 5.41
N ARG A 85 14.91 3.78 5.30
CA ARG A 85 16.08 4.02 6.17
C ARG A 85 17.23 4.61 5.36
N LEU A 86 17.96 5.61 5.89
CA LEU A 86 19.22 6.03 5.26
C LEU A 86 20.27 4.95 5.54
N LYS A 87 20.77 4.28 4.50
CA LYS A 87 21.83 3.29 4.59
C LYS A 87 23.21 3.94 4.50
N GLU A 88 23.37 4.89 3.59
CA GLU A 88 24.59 5.70 3.44
C GLU A 88 24.25 7.18 3.36
N SER A 89 25.10 8.01 3.95
CA SER A 89 24.87 9.45 4.09
C SER A 89 26.09 10.24 3.62
N MET A 90 25.85 11.29 2.83
CA MET A 90 26.88 12.26 2.49
C MET A 90 27.37 13.03 3.71
N ALA A 91 26.54 13.17 4.76
CA ALA A 91 26.96 13.78 6.01
C ALA A 91 28.00 12.93 6.76
N ASP A 92 28.01 11.62 6.53
CA ASP A 92 28.95 10.66 7.13
C ASP A 92 30.11 10.32 6.18
N GLY A 93 30.28 11.08 5.10
CA GLY A 93 31.40 10.95 4.16
C GLY A 93 31.16 10.01 2.97
N SER A 94 29.94 9.50 2.75
CA SER A 94 29.60 8.83 1.48
C SER A 94 29.54 9.84 0.33
N GLU A 95 29.79 9.39 -0.91
CA GLU A 95 29.66 10.24 -2.10
C GLU A 95 28.19 10.50 -2.49
N TYR A 96 27.27 9.74 -1.91
CA TYR A 96 25.83 9.82 -2.18
C TYR A 96 25.00 9.47 -0.94
N ASN A 97 23.73 9.86 -0.96
CA ASN A 97 22.75 9.36 -0.01
C ASN A 97 22.11 8.10 -0.61
N LEU A 98 22.12 7.00 0.14
CA LEU A 98 21.50 5.74 -0.27
C LEU A 98 20.47 5.35 0.77
N SER A 99 19.21 5.22 0.36
CA SER A 99 18.14 4.74 1.22
C SER A 99 17.77 3.29 0.91
N GLU A 100 17.33 2.56 1.92
CA GLU A 100 16.74 1.23 1.83
C GLU A 100 15.24 1.32 2.10
N LEU A 101 14.43 0.62 1.31
CA LEU A 101 12.97 0.51 1.47
C LEU A 101 12.64 -0.91 1.97
N ARG A 102 11.91 -1.03 3.08
CA ARG A 102 11.42 -2.31 3.61
C ARG A 102 9.99 -2.18 4.11
N MET A 103 9.09 -2.98 3.54
CA MET A 103 7.66 -2.95 3.85
C MET A 103 6.97 -4.23 3.37
N GLU A 104 5.78 -4.51 3.89
CA GLU A 104 4.87 -5.50 3.33
C GLU A 104 4.23 -4.95 2.04
N CYS A 105 3.90 -5.84 1.10
CA CYS A 105 3.33 -5.47 -0.19
C CYS A 105 1.93 -4.82 -0.09
N HIS A 106 1.19 -5.13 0.96
CA HIS A 106 -0.20 -4.68 1.22
C HIS A 106 -0.28 -3.43 2.10
N MET A 107 0.80 -2.67 2.16
CA MET A 107 0.86 -1.48 2.99
C MET A 107 0.58 -0.22 2.18
N GLY A 108 -0.20 0.69 2.78
CA GLY A 108 -0.62 1.92 2.13
C GLY A 108 -1.44 1.66 0.88
N THR A 109 -1.47 2.62 -0.03
CA THR A 109 -2.16 2.45 -1.31
C THR A 109 -1.48 1.37 -2.14
N HIS A 110 -2.18 0.30 -2.42
CA HIS A 110 -1.60 -0.88 -3.08
C HIS A 110 -2.63 -1.59 -3.96
N VAL A 111 -2.16 -2.50 -4.80
CA VAL A 111 -3.00 -3.43 -5.56
C VAL A 111 -2.79 -4.84 -5.04
N ASP A 112 -3.85 -5.64 -5.15
CA ASP A 112 -3.80 -7.07 -4.86
C ASP A 112 -3.86 -7.89 -6.14
N ALA A 113 -3.06 -8.95 -6.19
CA ALA A 113 -3.14 -9.97 -7.21
C ALA A 113 -3.93 -11.19 -6.73
N PRO A 114 -4.51 -11.99 -7.64
CA PRO A 114 -5.29 -13.17 -7.26
C PRO A 114 -4.54 -14.19 -6.38
N GLY A 115 -3.20 -14.24 -6.49
CA GLY A 115 -2.36 -15.05 -5.62
C GLY A 115 -2.44 -14.71 -4.13
N HIS A 116 -2.90 -13.53 -3.74
CA HIS A 116 -2.96 -13.07 -2.34
C HIS A 116 -3.76 -14.02 -1.44
N ILE A 117 -4.91 -14.51 -1.94
CA ILE A 117 -5.86 -15.29 -1.13
C ILE A 117 -6.14 -16.67 -1.76
N ASN A 118 -5.46 -16.99 -2.86
CA ASN A 118 -5.62 -18.27 -3.55
C ASN A 118 -4.25 -18.91 -3.87
N GLN A 119 -3.93 -19.99 -3.16
CA GLN A 119 -2.67 -20.72 -3.31
C GLN A 119 -2.45 -21.29 -4.71
N ALA A 120 -3.52 -21.71 -5.40
CA ALA A 120 -3.41 -22.22 -6.76
C ALA A 120 -3.07 -21.10 -7.74
N HIS A 121 -3.62 -19.90 -7.54
CA HIS A 121 -3.29 -18.72 -8.33
C HIS A 121 -1.85 -18.26 -8.08
N PHE A 122 -1.41 -18.25 -6.81
CA PHE A 122 -0.02 -17.93 -6.47
C PHE A 122 0.96 -18.91 -7.13
N ALA A 123 0.69 -20.22 -7.02
CA ALA A 123 1.52 -21.25 -7.65
C ALA A 123 1.49 -21.20 -9.20
N ALA A 124 0.42 -20.65 -9.78
CA ALA A 124 0.29 -20.44 -11.22
C ALA A 124 0.97 -19.15 -11.72
N GLY A 125 1.56 -18.34 -10.82
CA GLY A 125 2.21 -17.07 -11.17
C GLY A 125 1.23 -15.94 -11.47
N LEU A 126 -0.01 -16.00 -10.97
CA LEU A 126 -0.97 -14.90 -11.04
C LEU A 126 -0.66 -13.86 -9.95
N ASP A 127 0.49 -13.21 -10.12
CA ASP A 127 1.08 -12.21 -9.25
C ASP A 127 0.90 -10.79 -9.84
N VAL A 128 1.41 -9.77 -9.16
CA VAL A 128 1.30 -8.37 -9.62
C VAL A 128 1.97 -8.08 -10.97
N ASP A 129 2.96 -8.87 -11.38
CA ASP A 129 3.61 -8.71 -12.69
C ASP A 129 2.67 -9.06 -13.85
N THR A 130 1.71 -9.94 -13.58
CA THR A 130 0.77 -10.46 -14.58
C THR A 130 -0.55 -9.70 -14.66
N LEU A 131 -0.74 -8.68 -13.82
CA LEU A 131 -1.96 -7.88 -13.81
C LEU A 131 -2.13 -7.09 -15.13
N ASP A 132 -3.38 -7.00 -15.58
CA ASP A 132 -3.71 -6.25 -16.77
C ASP A 132 -3.61 -4.74 -16.52
N LEU A 133 -2.57 -4.12 -17.06
CA LEU A 133 -2.36 -2.67 -16.98
C LEU A 133 -3.49 -1.88 -17.66
N GLU A 134 -4.23 -2.46 -18.61
CA GLU A 134 -5.44 -1.84 -19.14
C GLU A 134 -6.44 -1.69 -18.00
N VAL A 135 -6.78 -2.74 -17.24
CA VAL A 135 -7.69 -2.67 -16.08
C VAL A 135 -7.25 -1.61 -15.05
N LEU A 136 -5.95 -1.43 -14.84
CA LEU A 136 -5.40 -0.44 -13.90
C LEU A 136 -5.39 1.02 -14.40
N ASN A 137 -5.65 1.26 -15.69
CA ASN A 137 -5.55 2.58 -16.31
C ASN A 137 -6.76 2.90 -17.20
N GLY A 138 -7.41 4.04 -16.98
CA GLY A 138 -8.49 4.50 -17.85
C GLY A 138 -9.64 5.19 -17.11
N PRO A 139 -10.79 5.40 -17.77
CA PRO A 139 -11.94 6.03 -17.15
C PRO A 139 -12.41 5.24 -15.91
N ALA A 140 -12.57 5.95 -14.81
CA ALA A 140 -13.06 5.43 -13.54
C ALA A 140 -14.14 6.35 -12.96
N LEU A 141 -15.11 5.75 -12.29
CA LEU A 141 -16.18 6.45 -11.60
C LEU A 141 -15.90 6.45 -10.08
N LEU A 142 -15.75 7.64 -9.49
CA LEU A 142 -15.76 7.81 -8.04
C LEU A 142 -17.21 7.95 -7.56
N VAL A 143 -17.62 7.07 -6.65
CA VAL A 143 -18.96 7.08 -6.02
C VAL A 143 -18.87 7.21 -4.51
N ASP A 144 -19.94 7.75 -3.91
CA ASP A 144 -20.10 7.84 -2.47
C ASP A 144 -21.02 6.71 -1.96
N VAL A 145 -20.46 5.83 -1.13
CA VAL A 145 -21.21 4.76 -0.44
C VAL A 145 -22.03 5.35 0.71
N PRO A 146 -23.27 4.89 0.97
CA PRO A 146 -24.03 5.33 2.14
C PRO A 146 -23.23 5.17 3.44
N ARG A 147 -23.26 6.19 4.30
CA ARG A 147 -22.34 6.33 5.44
C ARG A 147 -22.71 5.50 6.67
N ASP A 148 -23.79 4.74 6.60
CA ASP A 148 -24.35 3.94 7.68
C ASP A 148 -24.21 2.42 7.43
N THR A 149 -23.40 2.01 6.45
CA THR A 149 -23.35 0.60 6.02
C THR A 149 -22.00 0.18 5.44
N ASN A 150 -21.75 -1.13 5.48
CA ASN A 150 -20.76 -1.78 4.63
C ASN A 150 -21.25 -1.85 3.18
N ILE A 151 -20.35 -2.16 2.24
CA ILE A 151 -20.72 -2.31 0.84
C ILE A 151 -21.40 -3.67 0.65
N THR A 152 -22.69 -3.71 1.00
CA THR A 152 -23.61 -4.86 0.87
C THR A 152 -24.25 -4.92 -0.52
N ALA A 153 -24.97 -6.00 -0.84
CA ALA A 153 -25.73 -6.09 -2.09
C ALA A 153 -26.74 -4.93 -2.24
N LYS A 154 -27.41 -4.56 -1.15
CA LYS A 154 -28.35 -3.42 -1.10
C LYS A 154 -27.64 -2.09 -1.33
N ALA A 155 -26.45 -1.89 -0.75
CA ALA A 155 -25.66 -0.69 -0.98
C ALA A 155 -25.24 -0.60 -2.47
N MET A 156 -24.77 -1.70 -3.04
CA MET A 156 -24.40 -1.76 -4.46
C MET A 156 -25.58 -1.46 -5.40
N GLU A 157 -26.76 -2.03 -5.14
CA GLU A 157 -27.98 -1.73 -5.89
C GLU A 157 -28.36 -0.25 -5.78
N PHE A 158 -28.24 0.34 -4.58
CA PHE A 158 -28.53 1.75 -4.34
C PHE A 158 -27.62 2.70 -5.14
N LEU A 159 -26.34 2.34 -5.34
CA LEU A 159 -25.37 3.16 -6.06
C LEU A 159 -25.71 3.34 -7.55
N LYS A 160 -26.53 2.45 -8.13
CA LYS A 160 -27.00 2.53 -9.53
C LYS A 160 -25.87 2.78 -10.54
N ILE A 161 -24.75 2.08 -10.36
CA ILE A 161 -23.59 2.20 -11.24
C ILE A 161 -23.99 1.80 -12.67
N PRO A 162 -23.78 2.67 -13.69
CA PRO A 162 -24.15 2.35 -15.06
C PRO A 162 -23.41 1.13 -15.61
N ARG A 163 -24.09 0.34 -16.46
CA ARG A 163 -23.42 -0.73 -17.24
C ARG A 163 -22.33 -0.13 -18.15
N GLY A 164 -21.28 -0.91 -18.38
CA GLY A 164 -20.09 -0.50 -19.13
C GLY A 164 -19.02 0.24 -18.30
N VAL A 165 -19.32 0.66 -17.07
CA VAL A 165 -18.29 1.18 -16.16
C VAL A 165 -17.41 0.03 -15.68
N ARG A 166 -16.11 0.11 -16.00
CA ARG A 166 -15.13 -0.94 -15.68
C ARG A 166 -14.29 -0.68 -14.43
N ARG A 167 -14.24 0.55 -13.94
CA ARG A 167 -13.40 0.94 -12.79
C ARG A 167 -14.21 1.82 -11.88
N VAL A 168 -14.31 1.45 -10.60
CA VAL A 168 -15.09 2.21 -9.62
C VAL A 168 -14.26 2.40 -8.37
N LEU A 169 -14.21 3.64 -7.88
CA LEU A 169 -13.63 4.02 -6.61
C LEU A 169 -14.77 4.26 -5.64
N PHE A 170 -14.80 3.50 -4.55
CA PHE A 170 -15.83 3.55 -3.52
C PHE A 170 -15.29 4.40 -2.37
N ARG A 171 -15.75 5.65 -2.28
CA ARG A 171 -15.48 6.48 -1.10
C ARG A 171 -16.53 6.17 -0.04
N THR A 172 -16.04 5.86 1.16
CA THR A 172 -16.85 5.36 2.27
C THR A 172 -16.75 6.28 3.49
N LEU A 173 -17.33 5.84 4.61
CA LEU A 173 -17.16 6.50 5.91
C LEU A 173 -15.69 6.50 6.38
N ASN A 174 -14.80 5.66 5.80
CA ASN A 174 -13.38 5.61 6.16
C ASN A 174 -12.67 6.94 5.93
N THR A 175 -12.90 7.56 4.76
CA THR A 175 -12.36 8.89 4.42
C THR A 175 -12.88 9.95 5.40
N ASP A 176 -14.17 9.94 5.70
CA ASP A 176 -14.79 10.92 6.62
C ASP A 176 -14.23 10.79 8.04
N ARG A 177 -14.02 9.55 8.51
CA ARG A 177 -13.39 9.25 9.80
C ARG A 177 -11.88 9.45 9.80
N LYS A 178 -11.26 9.68 8.65
CA LYS A 178 -9.81 9.83 8.47
C LYS A 178 -9.05 8.60 8.99
N LEU A 179 -9.56 7.38 8.76
CA LEU A 179 -8.96 6.17 9.33
C LEU A 179 -7.52 5.97 8.88
N MET A 180 -7.22 6.25 7.61
CA MET A 180 -5.87 6.15 7.06
C MET A 180 -4.90 7.26 7.52
N TRP A 181 -5.37 8.20 8.35
CA TRP A 181 -4.57 9.27 8.96
C TRP A 181 -4.30 9.03 10.46
N ARG A 182 -4.81 7.93 11.02
CA ARG A 182 -4.67 7.58 12.43
C ARG A 182 -3.64 6.47 12.59
N LYS A 183 -2.88 6.51 13.69
CA LYS A 183 -1.99 5.42 14.07
C LYS A 183 -2.81 4.19 14.47
N GLY A 184 -2.34 3.02 14.07
CA GLY A 184 -2.99 1.74 14.34
C GLY A 184 -4.19 1.50 13.43
N GLY A 185 -4.27 0.32 12.82
CA GLY A 185 -5.38 -0.03 11.95
C GLY A 185 -6.70 -0.16 12.71
N ASP A 186 -7.71 0.58 12.29
CA ASP A 186 -9.07 0.51 12.84
C ASP A 186 -9.89 -0.55 12.10
N MET A 187 -10.04 -1.74 12.67
CA MET A 187 -10.75 -2.88 12.04
C MET A 187 -12.26 -2.67 11.86
N SER A 188 -12.81 -1.54 12.34
CA SER A 188 -14.21 -1.15 12.05
C SER A 188 -14.34 -0.32 10.76
N TYR A 189 -13.34 -0.39 9.87
CA TYR A 189 -13.40 0.22 8.55
C TYR A 189 -14.52 -0.41 7.71
N VAL A 190 -15.06 0.40 6.81
CA VAL A 190 -16.05 -0.01 5.82
C VAL A 190 -15.37 -0.74 4.68
N GLY A 191 -15.95 -1.85 4.26
CA GLY A 191 -15.54 -2.60 3.07
C GLY A 191 -16.70 -3.42 2.51
N PHE A 192 -16.42 -4.26 1.52
CA PHE A 192 -17.39 -5.19 0.95
C PHE A 192 -17.72 -6.32 1.92
N THR A 193 -19.00 -6.64 2.01
CA THR A 193 -19.46 -7.93 2.53
C THR A 193 -19.44 -8.96 1.39
N GLU A 194 -19.56 -10.24 1.74
CA GLU A 194 -19.61 -11.31 0.74
C GLU A 194 -20.75 -11.13 -0.27
N ASP A 195 -21.96 -10.77 0.20
CA ASP A 195 -23.12 -10.54 -0.68
C ASP A 195 -22.94 -9.30 -1.56
N GLY A 196 -22.27 -8.25 -1.06
CA GLY A 196 -21.94 -7.07 -1.86
C GLY A 196 -20.93 -7.37 -2.96
N ALA A 197 -19.90 -8.16 -2.63
CA ALA A 197 -18.91 -8.64 -3.60
C ALA A 197 -19.60 -9.50 -4.69
N GLN A 198 -20.46 -10.43 -4.29
CA GLN A 198 -21.19 -11.30 -5.22
C GLN A 198 -22.14 -10.49 -6.11
N TRP A 199 -22.85 -9.53 -5.54
CA TRP A 199 -23.72 -8.64 -6.31
C TRP A 199 -22.93 -7.87 -7.38
N LEU A 200 -21.75 -7.34 -7.04
CA LEU A 200 -20.89 -6.62 -7.98
C LEU A 200 -20.51 -7.52 -9.16
N VAL A 201 -20.03 -8.74 -8.88
CA VAL A 201 -19.63 -9.72 -9.91
C VAL A 201 -20.79 -10.07 -10.84
N ASP A 202 -21.98 -10.27 -10.29
CA ASP A 202 -23.13 -10.75 -11.06
C ASP A 202 -23.82 -9.63 -11.87
N ASN A 203 -23.80 -8.39 -11.37
CA ASN A 203 -24.68 -7.32 -11.88
C ASN A 203 -23.95 -6.17 -12.57
N THR A 204 -22.61 -6.18 -12.61
CA THR A 204 -21.83 -5.06 -13.17
C THR A 204 -20.80 -5.51 -14.20
N ASP A 205 -20.13 -4.55 -14.84
CA ASP A 205 -18.99 -4.77 -15.74
C ASP A 205 -17.65 -4.37 -15.08
N ILE A 206 -17.65 -4.20 -13.75
CA ILE A 206 -16.51 -3.69 -12.98
C ILE A 206 -15.38 -4.72 -12.96
N LYS A 207 -14.16 -4.23 -13.21
CA LYS A 207 -12.90 -4.99 -13.21
C LYS A 207 -11.84 -4.38 -12.30
N LEU A 208 -11.98 -3.09 -11.92
CA LEU A 208 -11.17 -2.48 -10.87
C LEU A 208 -12.06 -1.98 -9.75
N ILE A 209 -11.71 -2.35 -8.52
CA ILE A 209 -12.42 -1.96 -7.29
C ILE A 209 -11.45 -1.17 -6.42
N GLY A 210 -11.60 0.16 -6.39
CA GLY A 210 -10.82 1.02 -5.51
C GLY A 210 -11.57 1.27 -4.20
N VAL A 211 -10.94 1.10 -3.05
CA VAL A 211 -11.52 1.45 -1.74
C VAL A 211 -10.59 2.33 -0.92
N ASP A 212 -11.15 3.07 0.04
CA ASP A 212 -10.44 3.97 0.95
C ASP A 212 -10.18 3.38 2.35
N GLY A 213 -10.35 2.07 2.50
CA GLY A 213 -10.07 1.30 3.72
C GLY A 213 -8.80 0.46 3.61
N LEU A 214 -8.37 -0.12 4.73
CA LEU A 214 -7.22 -1.04 4.79
C LEU A 214 -7.41 -2.31 3.97
N SER A 215 -8.66 -2.66 3.66
CA SER A 215 -8.98 -3.72 2.73
C SER A 215 -10.26 -3.42 1.93
N VAL A 216 -10.37 -4.00 0.74
CA VAL A 216 -11.57 -4.08 -0.10
C VAL A 216 -12.70 -4.78 0.63
N ALA A 217 -12.39 -5.73 1.51
CA ALA A 217 -13.37 -6.49 2.27
C ALA A 217 -13.51 -5.95 3.68
N ALA A 218 -14.73 -5.80 4.19
CA ALA A 218 -14.95 -5.48 5.60
C ALA A 218 -14.33 -6.58 6.48
N PHE A 219 -13.84 -6.23 7.68
CA PHE A 219 -13.05 -7.14 8.51
C PHE A 219 -13.71 -8.51 8.78
N ASP A 220 -15.00 -8.53 9.09
CA ASP A 220 -15.76 -9.77 9.34
C ASP A 220 -15.92 -10.65 8.08
N TYR A 221 -15.69 -10.08 6.90
CA TYR A 221 -15.83 -10.70 5.58
C TYR A 221 -14.50 -10.74 4.81
N LEU A 222 -13.38 -10.50 5.51
CA LEU A 222 -12.07 -10.32 4.89
C LEU A 222 -11.78 -11.40 3.87
N ILE A 223 -11.91 -12.67 4.25
CA ILE A 223 -11.58 -13.76 3.34
C ILE A 223 -12.68 -13.98 2.30
N SER A 224 -13.95 -13.98 2.70
CA SER A 224 -15.03 -14.40 1.80
C SER A 224 -15.28 -13.42 0.66
N ALA A 225 -15.21 -12.11 0.89
CA ALA A 225 -15.38 -11.12 -0.17
C ALA A 225 -14.21 -11.14 -1.17
N HIS A 226 -12.96 -11.28 -0.72
CA HIS A 226 -11.83 -11.45 -1.63
C HIS A 226 -11.90 -12.74 -2.44
N VAL A 227 -12.33 -13.85 -1.85
CA VAL A 227 -12.52 -15.12 -2.58
C VAL A 227 -13.52 -14.94 -3.71
N VAL A 228 -14.57 -14.14 -3.51
CA VAL A 228 -15.52 -13.79 -4.58
C VAL A 228 -14.82 -13.01 -5.70
N PHE A 229 -14.07 -11.95 -5.36
CA PHE A 229 -13.37 -11.14 -6.36
C PHE A 229 -12.30 -11.90 -7.13
N PHE A 230 -11.53 -12.76 -6.46
CA PHE A 230 -10.46 -13.53 -7.07
C PHE A 230 -10.90 -14.88 -7.62
N LYS A 231 -12.20 -15.20 -7.60
CA LYS A 231 -12.71 -16.39 -8.30
C LYS A 231 -12.41 -16.33 -9.79
N THR A 232 -12.42 -15.13 -10.37
CA THR A 232 -11.92 -14.85 -11.72
C THR A 232 -10.74 -13.88 -11.62
N PRO A 233 -9.63 -14.11 -12.35
CA PRO A 233 -8.40 -13.31 -12.20
C PRO A 233 -8.48 -11.92 -12.84
N ASP A 234 -9.67 -11.46 -13.25
CA ASP A 234 -9.88 -10.24 -14.03
C ASP A 234 -10.43 -9.07 -13.21
N ILE A 235 -10.66 -9.26 -11.90
CA ILE A 235 -11.01 -8.19 -10.96
C ILE A 235 -9.77 -7.86 -10.12
N ILE A 236 -9.42 -6.58 -10.10
CA ILE A 236 -8.23 -6.06 -9.41
C ILE A 236 -8.67 -5.08 -8.31
N PRO A 237 -8.54 -5.47 -7.03
CA PRO A 237 -8.68 -4.56 -5.90
C PRO A 237 -7.51 -3.55 -5.84
N VAL A 238 -7.85 -2.31 -5.49
CA VAL A 238 -6.90 -1.26 -5.12
C VAL A 238 -7.33 -0.72 -3.76
N GLU A 239 -6.52 -0.96 -2.74
CA GLU A 239 -6.88 -0.69 -1.36
C GLU A 239 -6.20 0.58 -0.84
N ALA A 240 -6.70 1.09 0.28
CA ALA A 240 -6.16 2.26 0.98
C ALA A 240 -5.93 3.48 0.07
N LEU A 241 -6.92 3.84 -0.74
CA LEU A 241 -6.91 5.06 -1.55
C LEU A 241 -7.18 6.31 -0.70
N LYS A 242 -6.47 7.39 -1.01
CA LYS A 242 -6.63 8.71 -0.39
C LYS A 242 -7.67 9.54 -1.16
N LEU A 243 -8.96 9.41 -0.81
CA LEU A 243 -10.09 10.03 -1.54
C LEU A 243 -10.63 11.33 -0.91
N ASP A 244 -9.83 11.98 -0.07
CA ASP A 244 -10.17 13.24 0.60
C ASP A 244 -10.40 14.38 -0.40
N ASP A 245 -11.48 15.15 -0.19
CA ASP A 245 -11.76 16.41 -0.91
C ASP A 245 -11.87 16.29 -2.44
N ILE A 246 -12.27 15.12 -2.94
CA ILE A 246 -12.49 14.86 -4.37
C ILE A 246 -14.00 14.88 -4.68
N GLU A 247 -14.41 15.57 -5.74
CA GLU A 247 -15.82 15.52 -6.17
C GLU A 247 -16.14 14.14 -6.78
N ALA A 248 -17.26 13.52 -6.41
CA ALA A 248 -17.69 12.28 -7.04
C ALA A 248 -17.96 12.51 -8.54
N GLY A 249 -17.59 11.54 -9.38
CA GLY A 249 -17.67 11.72 -10.83
C GLY A 249 -16.67 10.87 -11.60
N ILE A 250 -16.58 11.14 -12.90
CA ILE A 250 -15.68 10.41 -13.81
C ILE A 250 -14.32 11.09 -13.85
N TYR A 251 -13.27 10.29 -13.76
CA TYR A 251 -11.87 10.70 -13.88
C TYR A 251 -11.11 9.69 -14.74
N MET A 252 -9.98 10.13 -15.28
CA MET A 252 -8.95 9.21 -15.78
C MET A 252 -8.12 8.73 -14.59
N LEU A 253 -8.23 7.45 -14.27
CA LEU A 253 -7.44 6.77 -13.26
C LEU A 253 -6.15 6.23 -13.85
N HIS A 254 -5.06 6.39 -13.12
CA HIS A 254 -3.82 5.68 -13.34
C HIS A 254 -3.33 5.07 -12.03
N CYS A 255 -3.30 3.76 -11.94
CA CYS A 255 -2.69 3.02 -10.84
C CYS A 255 -1.52 2.21 -11.37
N LEU A 256 -0.31 2.56 -10.93
CA LEU A 256 0.94 1.99 -11.44
C LEU A 256 1.68 1.26 -10.31
N PRO A 257 1.43 -0.05 -10.13
CA PRO A 257 2.12 -0.84 -9.12
C PRO A 257 3.61 -0.99 -9.44
N LEU A 258 4.43 -1.15 -8.40
CA LEU A 258 5.78 -1.65 -8.61
C LEU A 258 5.73 -3.03 -9.28
N ARG A 259 6.61 -3.23 -10.25
CA ARG A 259 6.72 -4.48 -10.99
C ARG A 259 7.49 -5.53 -10.16
N LEU A 260 6.80 -6.23 -9.27
CA LEU A 260 7.37 -7.19 -8.32
C LEU A 260 7.05 -8.64 -8.75
N VAL A 261 8.02 -9.33 -9.31
CA VAL A 261 7.84 -10.73 -9.75
C VAL A 261 7.69 -11.65 -8.54
N GLY A 262 6.64 -12.48 -8.53
CA GLY A 262 6.33 -13.41 -7.46
C GLY A 262 5.64 -12.79 -6.24
N ALA A 263 5.20 -11.53 -6.31
CA ALA A 263 4.52 -10.86 -5.21
C ALA A 263 3.00 -10.80 -5.41
N GLU A 264 2.28 -11.13 -4.36
CA GLU A 264 0.83 -11.17 -4.29
C GLU A 264 0.14 -9.80 -4.14
N GLY A 265 0.92 -8.75 -3.93
CA GLY A 265 0.48 -7.37 -3.91
C GLY A 265 1.64 -6.43 -4.25
N ALA A 266 1.34 -5.14 -4.46
CA ALA A 266 2.37 -4.14 -4.67
C ALA A 266 1.93 -2.74 -4.26
N PRO A 267 2.80 -1.97 -3.57
CA PRO A 267 2.57 -0.56 -3.34
C PRO A 267 2.45 0.16 -4.68
N THR A 268 1.48 1.07 -4.75
CA THR A 268 0.99 1.61 -6.01
C THR A 268 0.80 3.10 -5.91
N ARG A 269 1.37 3.85 -6.85
CA ARG A 269 1.02 5.26 -7.02
C ARG A 269 -0.25 5.33 -7.87
N CYS A 270 -1.33 5.79 -7.26
CA CYS A 270 -2.59 6.06 -7.93
C CYS A 270 -2.83 7.57 -8.04
N ILE A 271 -3.22 8.02 -9.23
CA ILE A 271 -3.59 9.42 -9.52
C ILE A 271 -4.90 9.48 -10.31
N LEU A 272 -5.59 10.62 -10.19
CA LEU A 272 -6.72 11.00 -11.04
C LEU A 272 -6.38 12.21 -11.89
N ILE A 273 -6.93 12.26 -13.09
CA ILE A 273 -6.90 13.43 -13.99
C ILE A 273 -8.35 13.69 -14.43
N LYS A 274 -8.81 14.94 -14.30
CA LYS A 274 -10.17 15.36 -14.67
C LYS A 274 -10.21 15.85 -16.11
#